data_AF-W1YFC3-F1
#
_entry.id   AF-W1YFC3-F1
#
_cell.length_a   1.000
_cell.length_b   1.000
_cell.length_c   1.000
_cell.angle_alpha   90.00
_cell.angle_beta   90.00
_cell.angle_gamma   90.00
#
_symmetry.space_group_name_H-M   'P 1'
#
loop_
_entity.id
_entity.type
_entity.pdbx_description
1 polymer ?
#
loop_
_entity_poly.entity_id
_entity_poly.type
_entity_poly.pdbx_seq_one_letter_code
_entity_poly.pdbx_strand_id
1 'polypeptide(L)'
;YSIAIGGQSSSTADNGIAIGRNSSVSENNGIAIGDGASATTADGVAIGSKSVASTAAGVAGYNANTGRTDTYANLTGATLTSTLGGVAVGTTDQTQIGRA
;
A
#
# COMPACT_ATOMS: atom_id res chain seq x y z
N TYR A 1 -3.80 -19.28 -2.46
CA TYR A 1 -3.67 -19.46 -0.99
C TYR A 1 -3.61 -18.08 -0.34
N SER A 2 -4.20 -17.90 0.84
CA SER A 2 -4.17 -16.63 1.57
C SER A 2 -3.71 -16.81 3.01
N ILE A 3 -3.23 -15.72 3.62
CA ILE A 3 -2.80 -15.65 5.02
C ILE A 3 -3.67 -14.60 5.72
N ALA A 4 -4.27 -14.96 6.86
CA ALA A 4 -5.02 -14.05 7.72
C ALA A 4 -4.62 -14.26 9.19
N ILE A 5 -4.06 -13.24 9.83
CA ILE A 5 -3.55 -13.29 11.20
C ILE A 5 -4.12 -12.12 12.00
N GLY A 6 -4.98 -12.41 12.98
CA GLY A 6 -5.56 -11.43 13.89
C GLY A 6 -7.06 -11.62 14.08
N GLY A 7 -7.62 -11.07 15.16
CA GLY A 7 -9.06 -11.12 15.39
C GLY A 7 -9.81 -10.40 14.26
N GLN A 8 -10.74 -11.08 13.59
CA GLN A 8 -11.53 -10.55 12.46
C GLN A 8 -10.68 -10.15 11.23
N SER A 9 -9.41 -10.58 11.13
CA SER A 9 -8.66 -10.41 9.88
C SER A 9 -9.28 -11.26 8.77
N SER A 10 -9.32 -10.75 7.54
CA SER A 10 -9.88 -11.44 6.38
C SER A 10 -8.96 -11.32 5.18
N SER A 11 -8.67 -12.44 4.52
CA SER A 11 -8.00 -12.44 3.23
C SER A 11 -8.70 -13.43 2.32
N THR A 12 -9.58 -12.91 1.46
CA THR A 12 -10.42 -13.70 0.55
C THR A 12 -9.80 -13.86 -0.84
N ALA A 13 -8.76 -13.09 -1.13
CA ALA A 13 -8.11 -13.07 -2.44
C ALA A 13 -6.95 -14.06 -2.56
N ASP A 14 -6.60 -14.42 -3.79
CA ASP A 14 -5.45 -15.27 -4.04
C ASP A 14 -4.15 -14.55 -3.73
N ASN A 15 -3.25 -15.24 -3.03
CA ASN A 15 -1.95 -14.73 -2.59
C ASN A 15 -2.04 -13.52 -1.65
N GLY A 16 -3.21 -13.31 -1.03
CA GLY A 16 -3.45 -12.20 -0.11
C GLY A 16 -2.82 -12.44 1.27
N ILE A 17 -2.33 -11.36 1.89
CA ILE A 17 -1.76 -11.37 3.25
C ILE A 17 -2.43 -10.30 4.10
N ALA A 18 -3.24 -10.70 5.07
CA ALA A 18 -3.87 -9.83 6.06
C ALA A 18 -3.27 -10.08 7.45
N ILE A 19 -2.62 -9.09 8.06
CA ILE A 19 -2.00 -9.19 9.38
C ILE A 19 -2.45 -8.01 10.24
N GLY A 20 -3.19 -8.27 11.32
CA GLY A 20 -3.72 -7.27 12.24
C GLY A 20 -5.22 -7.45 12.47
N ARG A 21 -5.72 -6.99 13.62
CA ARG A 21 -7.15 -7.05 13.94
C ARG A 21 -7.95 -6.23 12.90
N ASN A 22 -9.02 -6.80 12.36
CA ASN A 22 -9.82 -6.22 11.26
C ASN A 22 -9.04 -5.89 9.96
N SER A 23 -7.82 -6.41 9.77
CA SER A 23 -7.12 -6.25 8.49
C SER A 23 -7.88 -6.98 7.36
N SER A 24 -7.88 -6.43 6.16
CA SER A 24 -8.63 -6.99 5.02
C SER A 24 -7.84 -6.96 3.72
N VAL A 25 -7.88 -8.05 2.97
CA VAL A 25 -7.42 -8.10 1.57
C VAL A 25 -8.54 -8.69 0.71
N SER A 26 -9.05 -7.89 -0.22
CA SER A 26 -10.14 -8.29 -1.12
C SER A 26 -9.69 -8.57 -2.56
N GLU A 27 -8.47 -8.15 -2.94
CA GLU A 27 -7.94 -8.30 -4.29
C GLU A 27 -6.64 -9.12 -4.33
N ASN A 28 -6.38 -9.75 -5.47
CA ASN A 28 -5.28 -10.69 -5.63
C ASN A 28 -3.93 -10.03 -5.38
N ASN A 29 -3.01 -10.80 -4.79
CA ASN A 29 -1.65 -10.36 -4.46
C ASN A 29 -1.57 -9.17 -3.48
N GLY A 30 -2.70 -8.78 -2.86
CA GLY A 30 -2.76 -7.67 -1.92
C GLY A 30 -2.13 -7.98 -0.56
N ILE A 31 -1.54 -6.97 0.07
CA ILE A 31 -0.93 -7.07 1.39
C ILE A 31 -1.53 -5.99 2.30
N ALA A 32 -2.12 -6.37 3.43
CA ALA A 32 -2.64 -5.46 4.45
C ALA A 32 -2.02 -5.79 5.81
N ILE A 33 -1.20 -4.90 6.35
CA ILE A 33 -0.49 -5.08 7.63
C ILE A 33 -0.84 -3.91 8.57
N GLY A 34 -1.64 -4.17 9.59
CA GLY A 34 -2.04 -3.19 10.61
C GLY A 34 -3.49 -3.37 11.08
N ASP A 35 -3.82 -2.78 12.24
CA ASP A 35 -5.20 -2.75 12.74
C ASP A 35 -6.11 -1.98 11.77
N GLY A 36 -7.07 -2.66 11.15
CA GLY A 36 -7.96 -2.09 10.14
C GLY A 36 -7.31 -1.73 8.79
N ALA A 37 -6.10 -2.20 8.50
CA ALA A 37 -5.47 -2.00 7.19
C ALA A 37 -6.27 -2.72 6.09
N SER A 38 -6.39 -2.13 4.90
CA SER A 38 -7.20 -2.65 3.80
C SER A 38 -6.49 -2.56 2.45
N ALA A 39 -6.28 -3.69 1.77
CA ALA A 39 -5.82 -3.72 0.38
C ALA A 39 -7.00 -4.10 -0.53
N THR A 40 -7.45 -3.13 -1.32
CA THR A 40 -8.66 -3.23 -2.17
C THR A 40 -8.36 -3.12 -3.66
N THR A 41 -7.08 -3.12 -4.03
CA THR A 41 -6.62 -3.19 -5.43
C THR A 41 -5.60 -4.31 -5.58
N ALA A 42 -5.61 -5.00 -6.73
CA ALA A 42 -4.63 -6.01 -7.06
C ALA A 42 -3.20 -5.45 -6.92
N ASP A 43 -2.30 -6.29 -6.39
CA ASP A 43 -0.91 -5.94 -6.06
C ASP A 43 -0.75 -4.78 -5.05
N GLY A 44 -1.84 -4.29 -4.45
CA GLY A 44 -1.83 -3.17 -3.52
C GLY A 44 -1.29 -3.54 -2.14
N VAL A 45 -0.51 -2.63 -1.53
CA VAL A 45 0.14 -2.85 -0.24
C VAL A 45 -0.26 -1.77 0.76
N ALA A 46 -1.08 -2.10 1.75
CA ALA A 46 -1.47 -1.22 2.85
C ALA A 46 -0.68 -1.56 4.12
N ILE A 47 0.16 -0.66 4.63
CA ILE A 47 1.00 -0.89 5.83
C ILE A 47 0.78 0.23 6.84
N GLY A 48 0.30 -0.13 8.03
CA GLY A 48 -0.03 0.77 9.14
C GLY A 48 -1.52 0.68 9.51
N SER A 49 -1.86 1.08 10.74
CA SER A 49 -3.27 1.06 11.18
C SER A 49 -4.14 1.92 10.26
N LYS A 50 -5.27 1.35 9.83
CA LYS A 50 -6.27 1.98 8.95
C LYS A 50 -5.77 2.36 7.55
N SER A 51 -4.56 1.97 7.15
CA SER A 51 -4.04 2.26 5.80
C SER A 51 -4.91 1.62 4.73
N VAL A 52 -5.10 2.30 3.59
CA VAL A 52 -5.93 1.80 2.50
C VAL A 52 -5.17 1.86 1.17
N ALA A 53 -4.86 0.71 0.59
CA ALA A 53 -4.30 0.60 -0.75
C ALA A 53 -5.44 0.41 -1.77
N SER A 54 -5.87 1.52 -2.37
CA SER A 54 -6.99 1.60 -3.32
C SER A 54 -6.64 2.27 -4.65
N THR A 55 -5.35 2.54 -4.90
CA THR A 55 -4.89 3.12 -6.16
C THR A 55 -5.13 2.15 -7.30
N ALA A 56 -5.88 2.56 -8.33
CA ALA A 56 -6.17 1.74 -9.50
C ALA A 56 -4.90 1.41 -10.31
N ALA A 57 -4.90 0.28 -11.01
CA ALA A 57 -3.82 -0.10 -11.92
C ALA A 57 -3.62 0.96 -13.01
N GLY A 58 -2.37 1.21 -13.41
CA GLY A 58 -2.06 2.20 -14.44
C GLY A 58 -1.93 3.64 -13.94
N VAL A 59 -2.31 3.93 -12.70
CA VAL A 59 -2.06 5.24 -12.08
C VAL A 59 -0.57 5.34 -11.73
N ALA A 60 0.06 6.44 -12.11
CA ALA A 60 1.46 6.69 -11.76
C ALA A 60 1.63 6.78 -10.23
N GLY A 61 2.61 6.05 -9.70
CA GLY A 61 2.99 6.11 -8.29
C GLY A 61 3.59 7.46 -7.87
N TYR A 62 3.96 7.56 -6.59
CA TYR A 62 4.55 8.76 -6.02
C TYR A 62 5.90 9.10 -6.64
N ASN A 63 5.99 10.26 -7.30
CA ASN A 63 7.25 10.81 -7.77
C ASN A 63 7.93 11.61 -6.65
N ALA A 64 8.98 11.02 -6.06
CA ALA A 64 9.76 11.60 -4.96
C ALA A 64 10.50 12.92 -5.28
N ASN A 65 10.62 13.27 -6.56
CA ASN A 65 11.23 14.53 -6.99
C ASN A 65 10.21 15.68 -7.09
N THR A 66 8.90 15.40 -7.00
CA THR A 66 7.85 16.44 -7.08
C THR A 66 8.02 17.44 -5.94
N GLY A 67 8.33 18.69 -6.27
CA GLY A 67 8.47 19.78 -5.30
C GLY A 67 9.84 19.87 -4.60
N ARG A 68 10.84 19.08 -5.01
CA ARG A 68 12.22 19.17 -4.50
C ARG A 68 13.12 20.00 -5.39
N THR A 69 14.05 20.74 -4.78
CA THR A 69 15.11 21.47 -5.49
C THR A 69 16.33 20.58 -5.78
N ASP A 70 16.57 19.59 -4.92
CA ASP A 70 17.67 18.62 -4.98
C ASP A 70 17.16 17.26 -5.49
N THR A 71 16.87 17.18 -6.79
CA THR A 71 16.31 15.97 -7.39
C THR A 71 17.31 14.81 -7.39
N TYR A 72 16.81 13.59 -7.21
CA TYR A 72 17.60 12.38 -7.41
C TYR A 72 17.78 12.15 -8.92
N ALA A 73 18.86 12.70 -9.48
CA ALA A 73 19.10 12.77 -10.94
C ALA A 73 19.03 11.42 -11.68
N ASN A 74 19.26 10.30 -11.00
CA ASN A 74 19.27 8.97 -11.60
C ASN A 74 17.98 8.16 -11.38
N LEU A 75 17.00 8.72 -10.66
CA LEU A 75 15.72 8.03 -10.44
C LEU A 75 14.80 8.28 -11.63
N THR A 76 14.71 7.29 -12.53
CA THR A 76 13.88 7.35 -13.75
C THR A 76 13.04 6.08 -13.91
N GLY A 77 12.06 6.10 -14.82
CA GLY A 77 11.25 4.91 -15.18
C GLY A 77 10.41 4.33 -14.05
N ALA A 78 10.24 3.00 -14.04
CA ALA A 78 9.41 2.29 -13.06
C ALA A 78 9.93 2.41 -11.60
N THR A 79 11.22 2.67 -11.43
CA THR A 79 11.82 3.02 -10.13
C THR A 79 11.35 4.38 -9.59
N LEU A 80 10.96 5.32 -10.47
CA LEU A 80 10.45 6.63 -10.08
C LEU A 80 8.92 6.65 -9.95
N THR A 81 8.22 6.04 -10.92
CA THR A 81 6.75 6.03 -10.98
C THR A 81 6.26 4.67 -11.49
N SER A 82 6.27 3.66 -10.62
CA SER A 82 5.61 2.39 -10.93
C SER A 82 4.11 2.60 -11.14
N THR A 83 3.51 1.81 -12.03
CA THR A 83 2.06 1.76 -12.28
C THR A 83 1.42 0.43 -11.83
N LEU A 84 2.23 -0.47 -11.26
CA LEU A 84 1.76 -1.64 -10.52
C LEU A 84 1.22 -1.21 -9.15
N GLY A 85 0.58 -2.12 -8.40
CA GLY A 85 -0.08 -1.81 -7.13
C GLY A 85 0.72 -0.89 -6.20
N GLY A 86 0.05 0.14 -5.70
CA GLY A 86 0.67 1.18 -4.86
C GLY A 86 0.86 0.75 -3.40
N VAL A 87 1.82 1.38 -2.73
CA VAL A 87 2.01 1.25 -1.28
C VAL A 87 1.30 2.40 -0.56
N ALA A 88 0.34 2.09 0.29
CA ALA A 88 -0.31 3.03 1.21
C ALA A 88 0.28 2.89 2.62
N VAL A 89 0.74 3.99 3.20
CA VAL A 89 1.28 4.03 4.57
C VAL A 89 0.49 5.06 5.40
N GLY A 90 -0.54 4.60 6.11
CA GLY A 90 -1.50 5.45 6.81
C GLY A 90 -2.72 5.83 5.97
N THR A 91 -3.61 6.65 6.55
CA THR A 91 -4.70 7.35 5.84
C THR A 91 -4.26 8.77 5.48
N THR A 92 -5.07 9.49 4.70
CA THR A 92 -4.85 10.91 4.35
C THR A 92 -4.56 11.81 5.57
N ASP A 93 -5.03 11.41 6.76
CA ASP A 93 -4.86 12.16 8.01
C ASP A 93 -3.71 11.64 8.89
N GLN A 94 -3.02 10.56 8.51
CA GLN A 94 -2.04 9.84 9.35
C GLN A 94 -0.72 9.50 8.63
N THR A 95 -0.53 9.94 7.38
CA THR A 95 0.76 9.84 6.67
C THR A 95 1.80 10.76 7.33
N GLN A 96 2.59 10.24 8.27
CA GLN A 96 3.80 10.91 8.77
C GLN A 96 5.05 10.17 8.29
N ILE A 97 5.48 10.47 7.06
CA ILE A 97 6.85 10.18 6.63
C ILE A 97 7.76 11.21 7.30
N GLY A 98 8.62 10.75 8.21
CA GLY A 98 9.41 11.59 9.12
C GLY A 98 10.07 12.77 8.41
N ARG A 99 9.91 13.96 8.99
CA ARG A 99 10.64 15.17 8.56
C ARG A 99 12.09 15.01 9.01
N ALA A 100 13.02 15.05 8.06
CA ALA A 100 14.42 15.36 8.35
C ALA A 100 14.56 16.86 8.67
#